data_AF-A0A7S0F6E5-F1
#
_entry.id   AF-A0A7S0F6E5-F1
#
_cell.length_a   1.000
_cell.length_b   1.000
_cell.length_c   1.000
_cell.angle_alpha   90.00
_cell.angle_beta   90.00
_cell.angle_gamma   90.00
#
_symmetry.space_group_name_H-M   'P 1'
#
loop_
_entity.id
_entity.type
_entity.pdbx_description
1 polymer ?
#
loop_
_entity_poly.entity_id
_entity_poly.type
_entity_poly.pdbx_seq_one_letter_code
_entity_poly.pdbx_strand_id
1 'polypeptide(L)'
;MLPAAKKAGPHHARNKIKDVVAELDRMVPLTLSTRRQRSVLESGRTVQQLVEDLLVHVRAVVERDAIDGDHGGRRAETEEEGVCASLIKEGMLGSATLMMMVLDASNLTITSMSQGLLSHFKGLPFVGPVGQSAEHFVAHEDKKKFAEFVAGMVRAPGEKFESEFRMITCKGNFAARRFGVDQGCCENGNCILLLSTRDEPIQQ
;
A
#
# COMPACT_ATOMS: atom_id res chain seq x y z
N MET A 1 18.83 2.96 -46.36
CA MET A 1 17.42 2.58 -46.62
C MET A 1 16.75 2.30 -45.28
N LEU A 2 15.86 3.18 -44.82
CA LEU A 2 15.09 2.99 -43.59
C LEU A 2 13.76 2.27 -43.94
N PRO A 3 13.31 1.28 -43.16
CA PRO A 3 12.09 0.54 -43.47
C PRO A 3 10.85 1.41 -43.22
N ALA A 4 9.93 1.39 -44.18
CA ALA A 4 8.67 2.12 -44.12
C ALA A 4 7.79 1.61 -42.97
N ALA A 5 7.37 2.52 -42.08
CA ALA A 5 6.41 2.24 -41.04
C ALA A 5 5.04 1.88 -41.67
N LYS A 6 4.66 0.60 -41.58
CA LYS A 6 3.32 0.14 -41.96
C LYS A 6 2.30 0.80 -41.02
N LYS A 7 1.51 1.73 -41.56
CA LYS A 7 0.35 2.30 -40.85
C LYS A 7 -0.60 1.15 -40.50
N ALA A 8 -0.75 0.87 -39.20
CA ALA A 8 -1.70 -0.11 -38.69
C ALA A 8 -3.12 0.31 -39.13
N GLY A 9 -3.79 -0.55 -39.90
CA GLY A 9 -5.10 -0.24 -40.47
C GLY A 9 -6.21 -0.16 -39.42
N PRO A 10 -7.39 0.38 -39.79
CA PRO A 10 -8.56 0.55 -38.91
C PRO A 10 -9.09 -0.77 -38.30
N HIS A 11 -8.72 -1.92 -38.86
CA HIS A 11 -9.02 -3.24 -38.29
C HIS A 11 -8.30 -3.52 -36.97
N HIS A 12 -7.09 -2.98 -36.77
CA HIS A 12 -6.32 -3.22 -35.55
C HIS A 12 -6.89 -2.41 -34.37
N ALA A 13 -7.38 -1.21 -34.63
CA ALA A 13 -8.10 -0.39 -33.64
C ALA A 13 -9.42 -1.04 -33.21
N ARG A 14 -10.17 -1.65 -34.15
CA ARG A 14 -11.41 -2.36 -33.84
C ARG A 14 -11.20 -3.60 -32.94
N ASN A 15 -10.09 -4.32 -33.11
CA ASN A 15 -9.79 -5.47 -32.24
C ASN A 15 -9.44 -5.01 -30.82
N LYS A 16 -8.61 -3.96 -30.68
CA LYS A 16 -8.30 -3.38 -29.37
C LYS A 16 -9.55 -2.90 -28.63
N ILE A 17 -10.49 -2.26 -29.33
CA ILE A 17 -11.76 -1.83 -28.73
C ILE A 17 -12.57 -3.03 -28.23
N LYS A 18 -12.59 -4.14 -28.98
CA LYS A 18 -13.28 -5.36 -28.54
C LYS A 18 -12.64 -5.96 -27.30
N ASP A 19 -11.32 -6.01 -27.24
CA ASP A 19 -10.59 -6.56 -26.09
C ASP A 19 -10.84 -5.71 -24.83
N VAL A 20 -10.80 -4.38 -24.97
CA VAL A 20 -11.12 -3.45 -23.88
C VAL A 20 -12.57 -3.62 -23.41
N VAL A 21 -13.52 -3.72 -24.34
CA VAL A 21 -14.93 -3.92 -24.01
C VAL A 21 -15.15 -5.26 -23.29
N ALA A 22 -14.46 -6.33 -23.69
CA ALA A 22 -14.55 -7.63 -23.04
C ALA A 22 -13.98 -7.61 -21.62
N GLU A 23 -12.88 -6.89 -21.40
CA GLU A 23 -12.28 -6.79 -20.07
C GLU A 23 -13.15 -5.93 -19.13
N LEU A 24 -13.67 -4.81 -19.63
CA LEU A 24 -14.63 -3.99 -18.88
C LEU A 24 -15.89 -4.78 -18.52
N ASP A 25 -16.36 -5.66 -19.40
CA ASP A 25 -17.52 -6.51 -19.12
C ASP A 25 -17.33 -7.43 -17.91
N ARG A 26 -16.09 -7.89 -17.68
CA ARG A 26 -15.74 -8.73 -16.53
C ARG A 26 -15.59 -7.94 -15.23
N MET A 27 -15.11 -6.70 -15.32
CA MET A 27 -14.79 -5.87 -14.16
C MET A 27 -16.01 -5.14 -13.59
N VAL A 28 -16.96 -4.73 -14.44
CA VAL A 28 -18.09 -3.88 -14.03
C VAL A 28 -19.22 -4.73 -13.41
N PRO A 29 -19.59 -4.50 -12.13
CA PRO A 29 -20.67 -5.23 -11.47
C PRO A 29 -22.01 -5.06 -12.18
N LEU A 30 -22.81 -6.13 -12.20
CA LEU A 30 -24.16 -6.10 -12.78
C LEU A 30 -25.12 -5.37 -11.84
N THR A 31 -25.59 -4.20 -12.24
CA THR A 31 -26.44 -3.35 -11.37
C THR A 31 -27.90 -3.79 -11.35
N LEU A 32 -28.38 -4.55 -12.35
CA LEU A 32 -29.74 -5.07 -12.41
C LEU A 32 -29.78 -6.44 -13.10
N SER A 33 -30.70 -7.30 -12.65
CA SER A 33 -31.08 -8.57 -13.31
C SER A 33 -31.62 -8.26 -14.71
N THR A 34 -30.72 -8.07 -15.67
CA THR A 34 -31.06 -7.81 -17.05
C THR A 34 -31.55 -9.11 -17.68
N ARG A 35 -32.78 -9.07 -18.21
CA ARG A 35 -33.32 -10.13 -19.06
C ARG A 35 -32.34 -10.31 -20.22
N ARG A 36 -31.60 -11.43 -20.24
CA ARG A 36 -30.56 -11.72 -21.23
C ARG A 36 -31.05 -11.39 -22.63
N GLN A 37 -30.56 -10.29 -23.20
CA GLN A 37 -30.74 -10.02 -24.62
C GLN A 37 -29.69 -10.83 -25.39
N ARG A 38 -29.92 -11.08 -26.69
CA ARG A 38 -28.92 -11.69 -27.56
C ARG A 38 -27.77 -10.70 -27.76
N SER A 39 -26.84 -10.69 -26.81
CA SER A 39 -25.65 -9.85 -26.80
C SER A 39 -24.41 -10.64 -27.25
N VAL A 40 -23.42 -9.89 -27.74
CA VAL A 40 -22.06 -10.37 -28.04
C VAL A 40 -21.19 -10.46 -26.78
N LEU A 41 -21.59 -9.83 -25.68
CA LEU A 41 -20.86 -9.80 -24.40
C LEU A 41 -21.19 -11.00 -23.52
N GLU A 42 -20.21 -11.49 -22.75
CA GLU A 42 -20.35 -12.65 -21.86
C GLU A 42 -21.41 -12.42 -20.77
N SER A 43 -21.53 -11.19 -20.29
CA SER A 43 -22.54 -10.79 -19.30
C SER A 43 -23.98 -10.80 -19.83
N GLY A 44 -24.18 -10.87 -21.15
CA GLY A 44 -25.50 -10.73 -21.78
C GLY A 44 -26.02 -9.28 -21.90
N ARG A 45 -25.21 -8.28 -21.51
CA ARG A 45 -25.52 -6.83 -21.65
C ARG A 45 -25.18 -6.31 -23.03
N THR A 46 -25.86 -5.27 -23.52
CA THR A 46 -25.37 -4.53 -24.70
C THR A 46 -24.16 -3.66 -24.32
N VAL A 47 -23.35 -3.25 -25.29
CA VAL A 47 -22.20 -2.35 -25.05
C VAL A 47 -22.66 -1.03 -24.41
N GLN A 48 -23.84 -0.53 -24.79
CA GLN A 48 -24.42 0.67 -24.19
C GLN A 48 -24.76 0.47 -22.71
N GLN A 49 -25.36 -0.66 -22.35
CA GLN A 49 -25.64 -1.01 -20.95
C GLN A 49 -24.36 -1.15 -20.13
N LEU A 50 -23.31 -1.74 -20.71
CA LEU A 50 -22.01 -1.83 -20.06
C LEU A 50 -21.42 -0.44 -19.78
N VAL A 51 -21.56 0.52 -20.71
CA VAL A 51 -21.08 1.90 -20.52
C VAL A 51 -21.90 2.61 -19.44
N GLU A 52 -23.23 2.43 -19.42
CA GLU A 52 -24.10 2.99 -18.38
C GLU A 52 -23.74 2.43 -16.98
N ASP A 53 -23.56 1.10 -16.87
CA ASP A 53 -23.12 0.44 -15.65
C ASP A 53 -21.72 0.92 -15.21
N LEU A 54 -20.80 1.08 -16.16
CA LEU A 54 -19.45 1.56 -15.90
C LEU A 54 -19.47 2.98 -15.34
N LEU A 55 -20.28 3.89 -15.92
CA LEU A 55 -20.41 5.26 -15.43
C LEU A 55 -20.96 5.30 -14.00
N VAL A 56 -21.96 4.46 -13.69
CA VAL A 56 -22.50 4.34 -12.33
C VAL A 56 -21.45 3.77 -11.38
N HIS A 57 -20.73 2.72 -11.79
CA HIS A 57 -19.70 2.09 -10.97
C HIS A 57 -18.53 3.04 -10.67
N VAL A 58 -18.02 3.73 -11.70
CA VAL A 58 -16.93 4.71 -11.54
C VAL A 58 -17.39 5.87 -10.65
N ARG A 59 -18.60 6.40 -10.85
CA ARG A 59 -19.14 7.44 -9.95
C ARG A 59 -19.25 6.95 -8.52
N ALA A 60 -19.74 5.74 -8.29
CA ALA A 60 -19.84 5.19 -6.94
C ALA A 60 -18.48 4.95 -6.28
N VAL A 61 -17.44 4.60 -7.04
CA VAL A 61 -16.06 4.48 -6.55
C VAL A 61 -15.51 5.86 -6.19
N VAL A 62 -15.63 6.84 -7.09
CA VAL A 62 -15.16 8.22 -6.88
C VAL A 62 -15.91 8.90 -5.72
N GLU A 63 -17.22 8.70 -5.60
CA GLU A 63 -18.03 9.26 -4.52
C GLU A 63 -17.77 8.57 -3.18
N ARG A 64 -17.50 7.25 -3.15
CA ARG A 64 -17.06 6.57 -1.91
C ARG A 64 -15.72 7.08 -1.44
N ASP A 65 -14.77 7.28 -2.35
CA ASP A 65 -13.46 7.84 -2.01
C ASP A 65 -13.58 9.29 -1.47
N ALA A 66 -14.58 10.05 -1.92
CA ALA A 66 -14.87 11.37 -1.38
C ALA A 66 -15.51 11.33 0.03
N ILE A 67 -16.25 10.28 0.36
CA ILE A 67 -16.92 10.12 1.67
C ILE A 67 -15.97 9.54 2.72
N ASP A 68 -15.07 8.63 2.34
CA ASP A 68 -14.09 8.03 3.24
C ASP A 68 -12.85 8.93 3.48
N GLY A 69 -12.77 10.08 2.79
CA GLY A 69 -11.66 11.03 2.85
C GLY A 69 -11.91 12.36 3.57
N ASP A 70 -13.12 12.66 4.06
CA ASP A 70 -13.43 13.98 4.65
C ASP A 70 -13.11 14.08 6.15
N HIS A 71 -11.82 14.23 6.43
CA HIS A 71 -11.34 15.04 7.55
C HIS A 71 -10.60 16.26 6.99
N GLY A 72 -11.36 17.23 6.49
CA GLY A 72 -10.89 18.60 6.42
C GLY A 72 -11.06 19.22 5.05
N GLY A 73 -12.20 19.89 4.86
CA GLY A 73 -12.49 20.64 3.66
C GLY A 73 -11.37 21.59 3.24
N ARG A 74 -10.95 21.47 1.99
CA ARG A 74 -10.49 22.58 1.14
C ARG A 74 -10.56 22.17 -0.32
N ARG A 75 -11.48 22.83 -1.01
CA ARG A 75 -11.41 23.33 -2.39
C ARG A 75 -10.84 22.40 -3.47
N ALA A 76 -11.72 22.11 -4.42
CA ALA A 76 -11.38 21.93 -5.82
C ALA A 76 -10.35 22.99 -6.27
N GLU A 77 -9.20 22.53 -6.76
CA GLU A 77 -8.41 23.13 -7.85
C GLU A 77 -7.15 22.26 -8.03
N THR A 78 -6.93 21.82 -9.28
CA THR A 78 -5.84 20.96 -9.80
C THR A 78 -6.10 19.44 -9.70
N GLU A 79 -6.83 18.92 -10.71
CA GLU A 79 -6.78 17.51 -11.10
C GLU A 79 -5.36 17.20 -11.62
N GLU A 80 -4.45 16.80 -10.74
CA GLU A 80 -3.42 15.85 -11.13
C GLU A 80 -3.97 14.45 -10.89
N GLU A 81 -3.84 13.57 -11.88
CA GLU A 81 -4.02 12.11 -11.79
C GLU A 81 -3.02 11.52 -10.77
N GLY A 82 -3.17 11.87 -9.51
CA GLY A 82 -2.39 11.35 -8.41
C GLY A 82 -2.94 10.00 -8.01
N VAL A 83 -2.07 8.99 -7.92
CA VAL A 83 -2.42 7.74 -7.25
C VAL A 83 -2.83 8.09 -5.81
N CYS A 84 -4.03 7.68 -5.40
CA CYS A 84 -4.54 7.98 -4.06
C CYS A 84 -3.51 7.56 -2.99
N ALA A 85 -3.24 8.43 -2.02
CA ALA A 85 -2.26 8.17 -0.96
C ALA A 85 -2.59 6.89 -0.17
N SER A 86 -3.87 6.53 -0.05
CA SER A 86 -4.31 5.28 0.56
C SER A 86 -3.85 4.06 -0.23
N LEU A 87 -3.95 4.07 -1.56
CA LEU A 87 -3.46 3.00 -2.45
C LEU A 87 -1.94 2.87 -2.38
N ILE A 88 -1.20 3.98 -2.30
CA ILE A 88 0.26 3.95 -2.12
C ILE A 88 0.60 3.29 -0.78
N LYS A 89 -0.07 3.70 0.31
CA LYS A 89 0.12 3.12 1.64
C LYS A 89 -0.22 1.63 1.67
N GLU A 90 -1.32 1.22 1.04
CA GLU A 90 -1.71 -0.18 0.94
C GLU A 90 -0.68 -0.99 0.15
N GLY A 91 -0.19 -0.45 -0.97
CA GLY A 91 0.89 -1.07 -1.76
C GLY A 91 2.20 -1.22 -0.96
N MET A 92 2.57 -0.20 -0.18
CA MET A 92 3.74 -0.24 0.70
C MET A 92 3.58 -1.28 1.82
N LEU A 93 2.41 -1.37 2.43
CA LEU A 93 2.10 -2.37 3.46
C LEU A 93 2.02 -3.80 2.86
N GLY A 94 1.49 -3.94 1.65
CA GLY A 94 1.40 -5.22 0.93
C GLY A 94 2.75 -5.72 0.41
N SER A 95 3.75 -4.85 0.29
CA SER A 95 5.06 -5.20 -0.26
C SER A 95 5.80 -6.23 0.60
N ALA A 96 6.24 -7.30 -0.06
CA ALA A 96 7.05 -8.35 0.55
C ALA A 96 8.54 -7.98 0.67
N THR A 97 8.98 -6.93 -0.02
CA THR A 97 10.39 -6.50 -0.04
C THR A 97 10.62 -5.25 0.80
N LEU A 98 9.64 -4.36 0.87
CA LEU A 98 9.72 -3.18 1.72
C LEU A 98 9.59 -3.61 3.18
N MET A 99 10.44 -3.08 4.05
CA MET A 99 10.31 -3.23 5.50
C MET A 99 9.87 -1.89 6.08
N MET A 100 8.60 -1.79 6.42
CA MET A 100 7.98 -0.59 6.95
C MET A 100 7.23 -0.92 8.24
N MET A 101 7.30 0.00 9.20
CA MET A 101 6.55 -0.05 10.45
C MET A 101 5.90 1.32 10.68
N VAL A 102 4.65 1.32 11.13
CA VAL A 102 3.94 2.51 11.57
C VAL A 102 3.62 2.36 13.05
N LEU A 103 3.93 3.40 13.82
CA LEU A 103 3.77 3.46 15.25
C LEU A 103 2.85 4.62 15.64
N ASP A 104 2.01 4.43 16.64
CA ASP A 104 1.45 5.54 17.41
C ASP A 104 2.57 6.11 18.30
N ALA A 105 2.92 7.37 18.09
CA ALA A 105 4.06 7.99 18.77
C ALA A 105 3.82 8.20 20.27
N SER A 106 2.57 8.25 20.73
CA SER A 106 2.22 8.52 22.13
C SER A 106 2.52 7.35 23.07
N ASN A 107 2.41 6.13 22.55
CA ASN A 107 2.49 4.88 23.33
C ASN A 107 3.38 3.81 22.66
N LEU A 108 4.01 4.15 21.52
CA LEU A 108 4.86 3.28 20.72
C LEU A 108 4.16 2.00 20.22
N THR A 109 2.83 2.01 20.14
CA THR A 109 2.05 0.86 19.65
C THR A 109 2.21 0.74 18.14
N ILE A 110 2.50 -0.47 17.68
CA ILE A 110 2.59 -0.78 16.26
C ILE A 110 1.18 -0.78 15.66
N THR A 111 0.86 0.22 14.85
CA THR A 111 -0.45 0.34 14.18
C THR A 111 -0.49 -0.41 12.87
N SER A 112 0.64 -0.51 12.16
CA SER A 112 0.74 -1.26 10.89
C SER A 112 2.17 -1.68 10.59
N MET A 113 2.34 -2.74 9.81
CA MET A 113 3.63 -3.21 9.31
C MET A 113 3.51 -3.76 7.90
N SER A 114 4.57 -3.63 7.11
CA SER A 114 4.60 -4.25 5.78
C SER A 114 4.75 -5.77 5.85
N GLN A 115 4.31 -6.48 4.82
CA GLN A 115 4.48 -7.93 4.69
C GLN A 115 5.95 -8.34 4.74
N GLY A 116 6.84 -7.54 4.14
CA GLY A 116 8.28 -7.77 4.20
C GLY A 116 8.81 -7.81 5.63
N LEU A 117 8.43 -6.84 6.46
CA LEU A 117 8.85 -6.80 7.86
C LEU A 117 8.15 -7.88 8.71
N LEU A 118 6.84 -8.08 8.52
CA LEU A 118 6.08 -9.15 9.19
C LEU A 118 6.69 -10.53 8.99
N SER A 119 7.33 -10.78 7.84
CA SER A 119 8.02 -12.03 7.56
C SER A 119 9.13 -12.36 8.58
N HIS A 120 9.70 -11.36 9.25
CA HIS A 120 10.71 -11.54 10.29
C HIS A 120 10.12 -11.98 11.63
N PHE A 121 8.83 -11.74 11.84
CA PHE A 121 8.09 -12.06 13.07
C PHE A 121 7.21 -13.30 12.92
N LYS A 122 7.22 -13.95 11.75
CA LYS A 122 6.54 -15.24 11.55
C LYS A 122 7.12 -16.28 12.51
N GLY A 123 6.25 -17.03 13.19
CA GLY A 123 6.63 -18.06 14.15
C GLY A 123 6.61 -17.62 15.62
N LEU A 124 6.23 -16.37 15.91
CA LEU A 124 5.93 -15.97 17.29
C LEU A 124 4.73 -16.74 17.85
N PRO A 125 4.69 -17.04 19.15
CA PRO A 125 3.60 -17.78 19.79
C PRO A 125 2.33 -16.94 20.03
N PHE A 126 2.18 -15.80 19.35
CA PHE A 126 1.06 -14.87 19.49
C PHE A 126 0.69 -14.25 18.13
N VAL A 127 -0.42 -13.50 18.11
CA VAL A 127 -1.12 -12.98 16.90
C VAL A 127 -0.23 -12.11 15.99
N GLY A 128 0.92 -11.66 16.52
CA GLY A 128 1.91 -10.87 15.80
C GLY A 128 2.21 -9.55 16.52
N PRO A 129 3.10 -8.74 15.93
CA PRO A 129 3.56 -7.48 16.52
C PRO A 129 2.54 -6.33 16.42
N VAL A 130 1.64 -6.35 15.43
CA VAL A 130 0.63 -5.29 15.27
C VAL A 130 -0.33 -5.26 16.46
N GLY A 131 -0.59 -4.07 17.00
CA GLY A 131 -1.38 -3.85 18.21
C GLY A 131 -0.58 -3.93 19.51
N GLN A 132 0.72 -4.22 19.47
CA GLN A 132 1.59 -4.26 20.63
C GLN A 132 2.58 -3.10 20.63
N SER A 133 3.13 -2.77 21.81
CA SER A 133 4.23 -1.81 21.90
C SER A 133 5.48 -2.33 21.17
N ALA A 134 6.08 -1.47 20.34
CA ALA A 134 7.33 -1.75 19.66
C ALA A 134 8.48 -2.05 20.64
N GLU A 135 8.44 -1.50 21.86
CA GLU A 135 9.45 -1.75 22.89
C GLU A 135 9.51 -3.22 23.34
N HIS A 136 8.46 -4.01 23.12
CA HIS A 136 8.50 -5.45 23.39
C HIS A 136 9.41 -6.20 22.43
N PHE A 137 9.61 -5.64 21.23
CA PHE A 137 10.43 -6.24 20.19
C PHE A 137 11.82 -5.62 20.12
N VAL A 138 12.07 -4.47 20.73
CA VAL A 138 13.41 -3.87 20.79
C VAL A 138 14.24 -4.52 21.90
N ALA A 139 15.49 -4.84 21.61
CA ALA A 139 16.45 -5.39 22.58
C ALA A 139 16.58 -4.45 23.79
N HIS A 140 16.75 -5.02 24.99
CA HIS A 140 16.68 -4.26 26.25
C HIS A 140 17.64 -3.07 26.28
N GLU A 141 18.85 -3.25 25.74
CA GLU A 141 19.90 -2.24 25.68
C GLU A 141 19.54 -1.06 24.76
N ASP A 142 18.70 -1.31 23.76
CA ASP A 142 18.34 -0.34 22.73
C ASP A 142 17.00 0.36 23.02
N LYS A 143 16.24 -0.07 24.04
CA LYS A 143 14.90 0.47 24.36
C LYS A 143 14.91 1.98 24.61
N LYS A 144 15.81 2.45 25.48
CA LYS A 144 15.92 3.89 25.79
C LYS A 144 16.26 4.70 24.54
N LYS A 145 17.24 4.21 23.75
CA LYS A 145 17.65 4.83 22.49
C LYS A 145 16.48 4.90 21.50
N PHE A 146 15.68 3.85 21.41
CA PHE A 146 14.51 3.78 20.54
C PHE A 146 13.41 4.77 20.95
N ALA A 147 13.08 4.83 22.24
CA ALA A 147 12.09 5.79 22.75
C ALA A 147 12.54 7.25 22.53
N GLU A 148 13.81 7.56 22.78
CA GLU A 148 14.40 8.88 22.52
C GLU A 148 14.39 9.23 21.03
N PHE A 149 14.68 8.25 20.17
CA PHE A 149 14.62 8.41 18.72
C PHE A 149 13.22 8.78 18.23
N VAL A 150 12.20 8.04 18.66
CA VAL A 150 10.79 8.33 18.29
C VAL A 150 10.36 9.68 18.86
N ALA A 151 10.72 10.00 20.11
CA ALA A 151 10.45 11.31 20.69
C ALA A 151 11.13 12.45 19.92
N GLY A 152 12.33 12.22 19.39
CA GLY A 152 13.03 13.14 18.49
C GLY A 152 12.25 13.40 17.21
N MET A 153 11.75 12.34 16.57
CA MET A 153 10.91 12.44 15.37
C MET A 153 9.65 13.27 15.58
N VAL A 154 9.00 13.15 16.75
CA VAL A 154 7.81 13.94 17.09
C VAL A 154 8.16 15.43 17.26
N ARG A 155 9.32 15.74 17.83
CA ARG A 155 9.74 17.14 18.10
C ARG A 155 10.16 17.90 16.85
N ALA A 156 10.69 17.21 15.85
CA ALA A 156 11.13 17.81 14.59
C ALA A 156 10.50 17.08 13.39
N PRO A 157 9.19 17.26 13.16
CA PRO A 157 8.51 16.64 12.03
C PRO A 157 9.09 17.15 10.71
N GLY A 158 9.33 16.24 9.76
CA GLY A 158 9.90 16.53 8.45
C GLY A 158 11.43 16.45 8.37
N GLU A 159 12.12 16.33 9.51
CA GLU A 159 13.55 15.98 9.50
C GLU A 159 13.74 14.50 9.18
N LYS A 160 14.89 14.18 8.56
CA LYS A 160 15.29 12.79 8.32
C LYS A 160 15.96 12.24 9.55
N PHE A 161 15.43 11.13 10.04
CA PHE A 161 15.98 10.42 11.19
C PHE A 161 16.55 9.08 10.74
N GLU A 162 17.80 8.85 11.11
CA GLU A 162 18.50 7.59 10.88
C GLU A 162 18.99 7.02 12.21
N SER A 163 18.86 5.71 12.38
CA SER A 163 19.40 5.02 13.55
C SER A 163 19.51 3.52 13.31
N GLU A 164 20.02 2.79 14.30
CA GLU A 164 20.08 1.33 14.27
C GLU A 164 19.62 0.78 15.61
N PHE A 165 18.79 -0.26 15.56
CA PHE A 165 18.26 -0.95 16.73
C PHE A 165 18.32 -2.45 16.52
N ARG A 166 18.55 -3.20 17.59
CA ARG A 166 18.33 -4.64 17.60
C ARG A 166 16.89 -4.94 17.93
N MET A 167 16.26 -5.75 17.09
CA MET A 167 14.90 -6.22 17.30
C MET A 167 14.87 -7.74 17.41
N ILE A 168 14.08 -8.24 18.35
CA ILE A 168 13.77 -9.64 18.58
C ILE A 168 12.86 -10.11 17.45
N THR A 169 13.32 -11.10 16.70
CA THR A 169 12.64 -11.70 15.54
C THR A 169 12.57 -13.21 15.68
N CYS A 170 11.73 -13.87 14.87
CA CYS A 170 11.52 -15.33 14.89
C CYS A 170 11.76 -16.01 13.54
N LYS A 171 12.42 -15.34 12.59
CA LYS A 171 12.71 -15.91 11.27
C LYS A 171 13.72 -17.05 11.39
N GLY A 172 13.21 -18.28 11.46
CA GLY A 172 13.98 -19.52 11.63
C GLY A 172 14.31 -19.82 13.09
N ASN A 173 14.76 -18.82 13.85
CA ASN A 173 15.07 -18.92 15.28
C ASN A 173 14.73 -17.62 16.01
N PHE A 174 14.52 -17.71 17.32
CA PHE A 174 14.36 -16.53 18.18
C PHE A 174 15.71 -15.84 18.35
N ALA A 175 15.88 -14.68 17.74
CA ALA A 175 17.14 -13.95 17.74
C ALA A 175 16.94 -12.44 17.64
N ALA A 176 17.82 -11.68 18.28
CA ALA A 176 17.93 -10.25 18.08
C ALA A 176 18.73 -9.97 16.79
N ARG A 177 18.08 -9.31 15.82
CA ARG A 177 18.68 -8.92 14.53
C ARG A 177 18.81 -7.40 14.44
N ARG A 178 19.78 -6.92 13.68
CA ARG A 178 20.02 -5.47 13.54
C ARG A 178 19.16 -4.91 12.42
N PHE A 179 18.41 -3.87 12.74
CA PHE A 179 17.63 -3.09 11.80
C PHE A 179 18.11 -1.65 11.79
N GLY A 180 18.51 -1.16 10.63
CA GLY A 180 18.70 0.27 10.38
C GLY A 180 17.35 0.91 10.09
N VAL A 181 17.09 2.08 10.66
CA VAL A 181 16.05 2.99 10.20
C VAL A 181 16.71 3.92 9.20
N ASP A 182 16.41 3.74 7.92
CA ASP A 182 17.03 4.53 6.84
C ASP A 182 16.25 5.84 6.60
N GLN A 183 14.95 5.81 6.88
CA GLN A 183 14.11 7.00 6.85
C GLN A 183 13.03 6.86 7.91
N GLY A 184 12.81 7.93 8.67
CA GLY A 184 11.70 8.08 9.59
C GLY A 184 11.00 9.40 9.35
N CYS A 185 9.68 9.41 9.38
CA CYS A 185 8.89 10.64 9.46
C CYS A 185 7.77 10.52 10.49
N CYS A 186 7.33 11.66 11.03
CA CYS A 186 6.21 11.73 11.95
C CYS A 186 5.12 12.61 11.35
N GLU A 187 3.91 12.07 11.21
CA GLU A 187 2.75 12.77 10.67
C GLU A 187 1.50 12.38 11.44
N ASN A 188 0.70 13.37 11.86
CA ASN A 188 -0.58 13.16 12.56
C ASN A 188 -0.47 12.22 13.78
N GLY A 189 0.61 12.35 14.56
CA GLY A 189 0.86 11.52 15.75
C GLY A 189 1.33 10.09 15.45
N ASN A 190 1.51 9.73 14.17
CA ASN A 190 2.06 8.45 13.76
C ASN A 190 3.51 8.60 13.28
N CYS A 191 4.39 7.72 13.72
CA CYS A 191 5.74 7.60 13.20
C CYS A 191 5.81 6.48 12.17
N ILE A 192 6.28 6.80 10.97
CA ILE A 192 6.52 5.85 9.90
C ILE A 192 8.03 5.60 9.85
N LEU A 193 8.44 4.34 9.95
CA LEU A 193 9.82 3.90 9.92
C LEU A 193 10.04 3.00 8.71
N LEU A 194 10.99 3.35 7.85
CA LEU A 194 11.52 2.50 6.80
C LEU A 194 12.80 1.83 7.31
N LEU A 195 12.78 0.50 7.31
CA LEU A 195 13.80 -0.33 7.93
C LEU A 195 14.62 -1.08 6.87
N SER A 196 15.89 -1.32 7.16
CA SER A 196 16.77 -2.25 6.44
C SER A 196 17.40 -3.24 7.40
N THR A 197 17.59 -4.49 6.97
CA THR A 197 18.34 -5.47 7.74
C THR A 197 19.82 -5.21 7.59
N ARG A 198 20.54 -5.12 8.70
CA ARG A 198 22.00 -4.92 8.75
C ARG A 198 22.75 -6.21 9.11
N ASP A 199 22.08 -7.35 8.97
CA ASP A 199 22.70 -8.66 9.17
C ASP A 199 23.77 -8.87 8.08
N GLU A 200 25.03 -8.56 8.39
CA GLU A 200 26.16 -9.08 7.60
C GLU A 200 26.15 -10.61 7.70
N PRO A 201 26.41 -11.35 6.61
CA PRO A 201 26.76 -12.75 6.74
C PRO A 201 28.06 -12.81 7.55
N ILE A 202 28.00 -13.39 8.76
CA ILE A 202 29.21 -13.79 9.47
C ILE A 202 29.89 -14.82 8.56
N GLN A 203 30.92 -14.41 7.83
CA GLN A 203 31.86 -15.35 7.24
C GLN A 203 32.51 -16.09 8.41
N GLN A 204 32.14 -17.35 8.59
CA GLN A 204 32.83 -18.28 9.47
C GLN A 204 34.20 -18.65 8.89
#